data_AF-A0A0H3I883-F1
#
_entry.id   AF-A0A0H3I883-F1
#
_cell.length_a   1.000
_cell.length_b   1.000
_cell.length_c   1.000
_cell.angle_alpha   90.00
_cell.angle_beta   90.00
_cell.angle_gamma   90.00
#
_symmetry.space_group_name_H-M   'P 1'
#
loop_
_entity.id
_entity.type
_entity.pdbx_description
1 polymer ?
#
loop_
_entity_poly.entity_id
_entity_poly.type
_entity_poly.pdbx_seq_one_letter_code
_entity_poly.pdbx_strand_id
1 'polypeptide(L)'
;MTRIKRIAKMKALVAAPLLSIMLIGCSQNVEQVGKTFKLAFFGQDDTYVTAKQVANTPYASAYLKVGSAPQAFVVLAFAEQNQLKWIGADKNMVATQHGRVVKTQGFGEDITYVDNLQYDPLTLGLLKASTPMTWKSRIEWAQVFRGGYDMTSVFLARGKETVKILDTSRELLRFDEQVSVPALNASYTNSYWLDPANGNVVQSQQYMGPDMALVAFTVLKPYAQ
;
A
#
# COMPACT_ATOMS: atom_id res chain seq x y z
N MET A 1 -31.36 52.01 67.33
CA MET A 1 -30.37 52.84 66.63
C MET A 1 -30.43 52.56 65.14
N THR A 2 -30.33 53.62 64.36
CA THR A 2 -30.80 53.78 62.98
C THR A 2 -29.72 53.45 61.94
N ARG A 3 -30.08 52.81 60.82
CA ARG A 3 -29.59 53.04 59.43
C ARG A 3 -30.35 52.07 58.49
N ILE A 4 -31.38 52.44 57.73
CA ILE A 4 -31.48 53.31 56.53
C ILE A 4 -30.98 52.66 55.22
N LYS A 5 -31.97 52.35 54.34
CA LYS A 5 -32.01 52.37 52.84
C LYS A 5 -31.24 51.27 52.08
N ARG A 6 -31.67 50.77 50.91
CA ARG A 6 -32.74 51.09 49.92
C ARG A 6 -32.89 49.85 48.99
N ILE A 7 -34.11 49.35 48.74
CA ILE A 7 -34.85 49.38 47.46
C ILE A 7 -34.00 49.29 46.18
N ALA A 8 -34.20 48.24 45.37
CA ALA A 8 -34.61 48.37 43.95
C ALA A 8 -35.00 47.00 43.35
N LYS A 9 -36.10 47.00 42.60
CA LYS A 9 -36.67 45.89 41.84
C LYS A 9 -35.80 45.52 40.63
N MET A 10 -36.20 44.43 39.95
CA MET A 10 -36.38 44.33 38.49
C MET A 10 -35.45 43.32 37.79
N LYS A 11 -36.03 42.18 37.35
CA LYS A 11 -36.31 41.82 35.94
C LYS A 11 -36.30 40.29 35.80
N ALA A 12 -37.47 39.74 35.50
CA ALA A 12 -37.60 38.43 34.89
C ALA A 12 -36.85 38.43 33.55
N LEU A 13 -36.01 37.43 33.32
CA LEU A 13 -35.50 37.10 32.01
C LEU A 13 -35.85 35.64 31.73
N VAL A 14 -36.87 35.45 30.90
CA VAL A 14 -37.16 34.22 30.19
C VAL A 14 -36.04 34.02 29.16
N ALA A 15 -35.36 32.88 29.18
CA ALA A 15 -34.50 32.44 28.08
C ALA A 15 -34.72 30.94 27.85
N ALA A 16 -35.21 30.65 26.64
CA ALA A 16 -35.62 29.36 26.10
C ALA A 16 -34.40 28.46 25.76
N PRO A 17 -34.62 27.17 25.43
CA PRO A 17 -33.63 26.09 25.59
C PRO A 17 -32.58 26.09 24.48
N LEU A 18 -31.31 25.94 24.85
CA LEU A 18 -30.23 25.72 23.89
C LEU A 18 -30.22 24.25 23.43
N LEU A 19 -30.94 24.04 22.33
CA LEU A 19 -30.72 23.08 21.26
C LEU A 19 -29.48 22.17 21.46
N SER A 20 -29.71 20.93 21.90
CA SER A 20 -28.70 19.87 21.89
C SER A 20 -28.34 19.57 20.44
N ILE A 21 -27.18 20.06 20.02
CA ILE A 21 -26.60 19.83 18.69
C ILE A 21 -26.39 18.32 18.54
N MET A 22 -27.14 17.73 17.62
CA MET A 22 -26.89 16.39 17.13
C MET A 22 -25.52 16.37 16.47
N LEU A 23 -24.55 15.75 17.14
CA LEU A 23 -23.30 15.30 16.52
C LEU A 23 -23.61 14.09 15.64
N ILE A 24 -24.26 14.32 14.50
CA ILE A 24 -24.22 13.37 13.38
C ILE A 24 -22.86 13.60 12.72
N GLY A 25 -21.83 12.98 13.30
CA GLY A 25 -20.55 12.82 12.63
C GLY A 25 -20.76 11.91 11.43
N CYS A 26 -20.94 12.50 10.25
CA CYS A 26 -20.96 11.78 8.99
C CYS A 26 -19.61 11.08 8.78
N SER A 27 -19.52 9.81 9.16
CA SER A 27 -18.41 8.94 8.79
C SER A 27 -18.56 8.53 7.32
N GLN A 28 -18.21 9.43 6.41
CA GLN A 28 -18.20 9.14 4.97
C GLN A 28 -17.17 8.07 4.59
N ASN A 29 -16.20 7.79 5.48
CA ASN A 29 -15.20 6.74 5.27
C ASN A 29 -15.74 5.32 5.43
N VAL A 30 -16.81 5.11 6.20
CA VAL A 30 -17.33 3.75 6.48
C VAL A 30 -18.12 3.16 5.29
N GLU A 31 -18.74 4.00 4.47
CA GLU A 31 -19.44 3.53 3.26
C GLU A 31 -18.49 3.02 2.16
N GLN A 32 -17.32 3.65 2.00
CA GLN A 32 -16.30 3.18 1.06
C GLN A 32 -15.67 1.85 1.52
N VAL A 33 -15.43 1.72 2.83
CA VAL A 33 -14.97 0.46 3.44
C VAL A 33 -15.98 -0.67 3.13
N GLY A 34 -17.26 -0.45 3.42
CA GLY A 34 -18.29 -1.48 3.22
C GLY A 34 -18.49 -1.95 1.76
N LYS A 35 -18.27 -1.06 0.78
CA LYS A 35 -18.38 -1.41 -0.65
C LYS A 35 -17.18 -2.23 -1.15
N THR A 36 -15.98 -1.97 -0.66
CA THR A 36 -14.79 -2.79 -0.97
C THR A 36 -14.89 -4.18 -0.33
N PHE A 37 -15.39 -4.27 0.90
CA PHE A 37 -15.51 -5.55 1.64
C PHE A 37 -16.51 -6.53 1.00
N LYS A 38 -17.56 -6.07 0.33
CA LYS A 38 -18.53 -6.96 -0.36
C LYS A 38 -17.98 -7.63 -1.63
N LEU A 39 -16.85 -7.17 -2.19
CA LEU A 39 -16.32 -7.69 -3.46
C LEU A 39 -15.08 -8.58 -3.34
N ALA A 40 -14.42 -8.63 -2.17
CA ALA A 40 -13.39 -9.64 -1.90
C ALA A 40 -13.94 -11.08 -1.96
N PHE A 41 -15.27 -11.24 -1.96
CA PHE A 41 -15.97 -12.52 -2.03
C PHE A 41 -16.10 -13.15 -3.43
N PHE A 42 -15.58 -12.52 -4.50
CA PHE A 42 -15.53 -13.16 -5.82
C PHE A 42 -14.37 -14.16 -6.02
N GLY A 43 -13.57 -14.43 -4.97
CA GLY A 43 -12.42 -15.32 -5.05
C GLY A 43 -12.61 -16.64 -4.32
N GLN A 44 -13.15 -17.64 -5.02
CA GLN A 44 -12.86 -19.05 -4.74
C GLN A 44 -12.50 -19.70 -6.07
N ASP A 45 -11.37 -20.42 -6.05
CA ASP A 45 -10.77 -21.28 -7.09
C ASP A 45 -9.89 -20.60 -8.15
N ASP A 46 -8.56 -20.63 -7.96
CA ASP A 46 -7.49 -20.52 -8.98
C ASP A 46 -7.77 -19.61 -10.20
N THR A 47 -8.34 -18.43 -9.96
CA THR A 47 -9.00 -17.66 -11.02
C THR A 47 -8.01 -16.75 -11.75
N TYR A 48 -7.54 -17.23 -12.90
CA TYR A 48 -7.16 -16.33 -13.99
C TYR A 48 -8.37 -15.47 -14.35
N VAL A 49 -8.35 -14.19 -13.96
CA VAL A 49 -9.30 -13.19 -14.45
C VAL A 49 -8.93 -12.76 -15.87
N THR A 50 -9.93 -12.63 -16.73
CA THR A 50 -9.75 -12.16 -18.12
C THR A 50 -9.55 -10.65 -18.18
N ALA A 51 -8.95 -10.14 -19.25
CA ALA A 51 -8.82 -8.70 -19.48
C ALA A 51 -10.17 -7.96 -19.45
N LYS A 52 -11.23 -8.60 -19.97
CA LYS A 52 -12.59 -8.05 -19.96
C LYS A 52 -13.18 -7.95 -18.55
N GLN A 53 -12.96 -8.97 -17.71
CA GLN A 53 -13.41 -8.92 -16.30
C GLN A 53 -12.71 -7.80 -15.55
N VAL A 54 -11.39 -7.68 -15.69
CA VAL A 54 -10.61 -6.59 -15.07
C VAL A 54 -11.09 -5.21 -15.52
N ALA A 55 -11.28 -5.01 -16.83
CA ALA A 55 -11.75 -3.74 -17.37
C ALA A 55 -13.08 -3.28 -16.77
N ASN A 56 -14.00 -4.23 -16.55
CA ASN A 56 -15.33 -3.99 -16.00
C ASN A 56 -15.37 -3.82 -14.47
N THR A 57 -14.28 -4.06 -13.75
CA THR A 57 -14.23 -3.80 -12.30
C THR A 57 -14.21 -2.29 -12.03
N PRO A 58 -14.97 -1.75 -11.07
CA PRO A 58 -14.96 -0.32 -10.77
C PRO A 58 -13.76 0.12 -9.91
N TYR A 59 -12.92 -0.83 -9.46
CA TYR A 59 -11.83 -0.60 -8.53
C TYR A 59 -10.47 -0.94 -9.16
N ALA A 60 -9.39 -0.38 -8.61
CA ALA A 60 -8.04 -0.80 -8.95
C ALA A 60 -7.82 -2.26 -8.49
N SER A 61 -7.08 -3.02 -9.29
CA SER A 61 -6.86 -4.45 -9.05
C SER A 61 -5.47 -4.90 -9.49
N ALA A 62 -5.00 -5.98 -8.88
CA ALA A 62 -3.70 -6.58 -9.13
C ALA A 62 -3.75 -8.10 -8.98
N TYR A 63 -2.74 -8.77 -9.52
CA TYR A 63 -2.37 -10.12 -9.08
C TYR A 63 -1.30 -10.04 -8.00
N LEU A 64 -1.44 -10.92 -7.01
CA LEU A 64 -0.50 -11.12 -5.92
C LEU A 64 -0.17 -12.60 -5.82
N LYS A 65 1.11 -12.95 -5.76
CA LYS A 65 1.58 -14.30 -5.42
C LYS A 65 2.68 -14.20 -4.39
N VAL A 66 2.55 -14.94 -3.28
CA VAL A 66 3.52 -14.93 -2.18
C VAL A 66 4.09 -16.34 -1.99
N GLY A 67 5.38 -16.49 -2.25
CA GLY A 67 6.08 -17.78 -2.15
C GLY A 67 5.45 -18.85 -3.04
N SER A 68 5.15 -20.01 -2.45
CA SER A 68 4.52 -21.15 -3.11
C SER A 68 2.99 -21.06 -3.19
N ALA A 69 2.37 -20.04 -2.59
CA ALA A 69 0.93 -19.89 -2.62
C ALA A 69 0.39 -19.72 -4.06
N PRO A 70 -0.87 -20.11 -4.33
CA PRO A 70 -1.53 -19.78 -5.58
C PRO A 70 -1.56 -18.28 -5.84
N GLN A 71 -1.66 -17.89 -7.11
CA GLN A 71 -1.83 -16.49 -7.48
C GLN A 71 -3.25 -16.01 -7.08
N ALA A 72 -3.31 -14.94 -6.31
CA ALA A 72 -4.55 -14.32 -5.87
C ALA A 72 -4.86 -13.06 -6.69
N PHE A 73 -6.15 -12.85 -6.97
CA PHE A 73 -6.67 -11.55 -7.41
C PHE A 73 -6.94 -10.68 -6.18
N VAL A 74 -6.34 -9.49 -6.15
CA VAL A 74 -6.48 -8.54 -5.04
C VAL A 74 -7.04 -7.22 -5.53
N VAL A 75 -7.80 -6.56 -4.65
CA VAL A 75 -8.43 -5.26 -4.93
C VAL A 75 -7.90 -4.20 -4.00
N LEU A 76 -7.87 -2.95 -4.46
CA LEU A 76 -7.47 -1.81 -3.64
C LEU A 76 -8.55 -1.52 -2.58
N ALA A 77 -8.19 -1.67 -1.31
CA ALA A 77 -9.04 -1.34 -0.18
C ALA A 77 -8.92 0.12 0.24
N PHE A 78 -7.69 0.63 0.32
CA PHE A 78 -7.41 2.00 0.76
C PHE A 78 -6.24 2.60 -0.01
N ALA A 79 -6.32 3.91 -0.25
CA ALA A 79 -5.21 4.72 -0.74
C ALA A 79 -5.02 5.90 0.22
N GLU A 80 -3.96 5.87 1.02
CA GLU A 80 -3.67 6.89 2.02
C GLU A 80 -2.16 7.02 2.25
N GLN A 81 -1.68 8.22 2.57
CA GLN A 81 -0.27 8.46 2.91
C GLN A 81 0.73 7.92 1.86
N ASN A 82 0.40 8.04 0.57
CA ASN A 82 1.15 7.49 -0.57
C ASN A 82 1.26 5.96 -0.64
N GLN A 83 0.46 5.25 0.17
CA GLN A 83 0.39 3.80 0.19
C GLN A 83 -0.94 3.31 -0.36
N LEU A 84 -0.86 2.22 -1.12
CA LEU A 84 -1.98 1.48 -1.66
C LEU A 84 -2.11 0.17 -0.90
N LYS A 85 -3.23 -0.04 -0.20
CA LYS A 85 -3.50 -1.25 0.59
C LYS A 85 -4.40 -2.18 -0.21
N TRP A 86 -3.87 -3.33 -0.56
CA TRP A 86 -4.52 -4.34 -1.38
C TRP A 86 -4.97 -5.49 -0.50
N ILE A 87 -6.21 -5.96 -0.69
CA ILE A 87 -6.79 -7.05 0.09
C ILE A 87 -7.20 -8.20 -0.82
N GLY A 88 -6.88 -9.42 -0.40
CA GLY A 88 -7.33 -10.67 -1.01
C GLY A 88 -8.63 -11.20 -0.42
N ALA A 89 -9.19 -12.24 -1.05
CA ALA A 89 -10.40 -12.93 -0.56
C ALA A 89 -10.20 -13.60 0.80
N ASP A 90 -8.97 -14.08 1.06
CA ASP A 90 -8.50 -14.64 2.32
C ASP A 90 -8.29 -13.59 3.43
N LYS A 91 -8.54 -12.31 3.12
CA LYS A 91 -8.30 -11.13 3.98
C LYS A 91 -6.82 -10.85 4.25
N ASN A 92 -5.92 -11.54 3.56
CA ASN A 92 -4.50 -11.17 3.58
C ASN A 92 -4.33 -9.83 2.88
N MET A 93 -3.39 -9.03 3.37
CA MET A 93 -3.20 -7.66 2.91
C MET A 93 -1.75 -7.39 2.58
N VAL A 94 -1.54 -6.64 1.50
CA VAL A 94 -0.23 -6.10 1.13
C VAL A 94 -0.39 -4.60 0.95
N ALA A 95 0.48 -3.79 1.57
CA ALA A 95 0.58 -2.37 1.28
C ALA A 95 1.76 -2.13 0.35
N THR A 96 1.54 -1.35 -0.71
CA THR A 96 2.59 -0.91 -1.63
C THR A 96 2.73 0.60 -1.70
N GLN A 97 3.95 1.07 -1.98
CA GLN A 97 4.26 2.47 -2.27
C GLN A 97 5.14 2.50 -3.53
N HIS A 98 4.67 3.10 -4.62
CA HIS A 98 5.39 3.13 -5.90
C HIS A 98 5.93 1.76 -6.36
N GLY A 99 5.19 0.68 -6.08
CA GLY A 99 5.59 -0.69 -6.41
C GLY A 99 6.43 -1.42 -5.35
N ARG A 100 6.97 -0.71 -4.36
CA ARG A 100 7.61 -1.32 -3.17
C ARG A 100 6.56 -1.94 -2.27
N VAL A 101 6.75 -3.17 -1.80
CA VAL A 101 5.97 -3.74 -0.70
C VAL A 101 6.51 -3.18 0.60
N VAL A 102 5.66 -2.46 1.34
CA VAL A 102 6.07 -1.75 2.58
C VAL A 102 5.43 -2.34 3.84
N LYS A 103 4.41 -3.17 3.67
CA LYS A 103 3.75 -3.88 4.76
C LYS A 103 3.03 -5.11 4.23
N THR A 104 2.99 -6.16 5.03
CA THR A 104 2.16 -7.33 4.75
C THR A 104 1.37 -7.73 6.00
N GLN A 105 0.31 -8.50 5.81
CA GLN A 105 -0.48 -9.08 6.88
C GLN A 105 -1.09 -10.40 6.43
N GLY A 106 -0.89 -11.44 7.25
CA GLY A 106 -1.46 -12.76 7.04
C GLY A 106 -0.57 -13.74 6.27
N PHE A 107 0.70 -13.40 6.05
CA PHE A 107 1.68 -14.27 5.37
C PHE A 107 2.69 -14.90 6.34
N GLY A 108 2.45 -14.79 7.65
CA GLY A 108 3.29 -15.34 8.71
C GLY A 108 4.35 -14.35 9.15
N GLU A 109 5.50 -14.36 8.47
CA GLU A 109 6.62 -13.48 8.79
C GLU A 109 6.44 -12.11 8.12
N ASP A 110 5.44 -11.38 8.59
CA ASP A 110 4.97 -10.17 7.94
C ASP A 110 5.91 -8.98 8.10
N ILE A 111 6.07 -8.18 7.03
CA ILE A 111 6.74 -6.89 7.09
C ILE A 111 5.88 -5.94 7.91
N THR A 112 6.42 -5.41 9.00
CA THR A 112 5.70 -4.49 9.90
C THR A 112 6.06 -3.04 9.64
N TYR A 113 7.29 -2.78 9.20
CA TYR A 113 7.83 -1.44 8.98
C TYR A 113 8.96 -1.43 7.94
N VAL A 114 9.00 -0.38 7.13
CA VAL A 114 10.10 -0.06 6.22
C VAL A 114 10.39 1.43 6.39
N ASP A 115 11.61 1.76 6.76
CA ASP A 115 12.03 3.15 6.93
C ASP A 115 12.44 3.80 5.60
N ASN A 116 12.80 5.09 5.68
CA ASN A 116 13.53 5.82 4.63
C ASN A 116 12.92 5.77 3.21
N LEU A 117 11.60 5.53 3.11
CA LEU A 117 10.86 5.38 1.86
C LEU A 117 10.88 6.64 0.98
N GLN A 118 11.05 7.81 1.58
CA GLN A 118 11.14 9.10 0.88
C GLN A 118 12.40 9.22 0.02
N TYR A 119 13.42 8.40 0.28
CA TYR A 119 14.65 8.33 -0.52
C TYR A 119 14.77 7.03 -1.31
N ASP A 120 13.72 6.17 -1.32
CA ASP A 120 13.68 5.01 -2.20
C ASP A 120 13.72 5.48 -3.67
N PRO A 121 14.65 4.98 -4.50
CA PRO A 121 14.70 5.29 -5.93
C PRO A 121 13.39 5.02 -6.67
N LEU A 122 12.57 4.06 -6.21
CA LEU A 122 11.21 3.85 -6.72
C LEU A 122 10.28 5.03 -6.42
N THR A 123 10.35 5.61 -5.22
CA THR A 123 9.60 6.82 -4.84
C THR A 123 10.09 8.04 -5.60
N LEU A 124 11.41 8.19 -5.78
CA LEU A 124 12.00 9.33 -6.47
C LEU A 124 11.77 9.29 -7.99
N GLY A 125 11.64 8.08 -8.55
CA GLY A 125 11.39 7.79 -9.95
C GLY A 125 12.68 7.40 -10.69
N LEU A 126 12.85 6.11 -10.94
CA LEU A 126 14.06 5.51 -11.54
C LEU A 126 14.40 6.02 -12.96
N LEU A 127 13.43 6.56 -13.69
CA LEU A 127 13.67 7.07 -15.05
C LEU A 127 14.26 8.49 -15.07
N LYS A 128 14.33 9.18 -13.93
CA LYS A 128 14.91 10.52 -13.85
C LYS A 128 16.44 10.42 -13.72
N ALA A 129 17.16 11.20 -14.52
CA ALA A 129 18.63 11.20 -14.53
C ALA A 129 19.26 11.60 -13.18
N SER A 130 18.54 12.36 -12.35
CA SER A 130 18.99 12.82 -11.03
C SER A 130 18.70 11.82 -9.90
N THR A 131 17.99 10.72 -10.16
CA THR A 131 17.61 9.76 -9.12
C THR A 131 18.84 8.98 -8.67
N PRO A 132 19.18 8.97 -7.36
CA PRO A 132 20.23 8.11 -6.84
C PRO A 132 19.85 6.64 -7.06
N MET A 133 20.80 5.82 -7.50
CA MET A 133 20.56 4.38 -7.74
C MET A 133 20.92 3.53 -6.52
N THR A 134 21.08 4.15 -5.35
CA THR A 134 21.38 3.46 -4.10
C THR A 134 20.36 3.86 -3.06
N TRP A 135 20.05 2.91 -2.18
CA TRP A 135 19.11 3.12 -1.08
C TRP A 135 19.63 2.45 0.18
N LYS A 136 19.46 3.12 1.31
CA LYS A 136 19.68 2.55 2.63
C LYS A 136 18.35 2.52 3.34
N SER A 137 18.03 1.40 3.95
CA SER A 137 16.77 1.23 4.66
C SER A 137 16.92 0.28 5.84
N ARG A 138 15.93 0.28 6.71
CA ARG A 138 15.70 -0.67 7.78
C ARG A 138 14.32 -1.27 7.57
N ILE A 139 14.27 -2.59 7.55
CA ILE A 139 13.01 -3.35 7.46
C ILE A 139 12.83 -4.12 8.75
N GLU A 140 11.61 -4.14 9.28
CA GLU A 140 11.24 -4.89 10.48
C GLU A 140 10.15 -5.92 10.16
N TRP A 141 10.18 -7.03 10.90
CA TRP A 141 9.24 -8.14 10.75
C TRP A 141 8.66 -8.59 12.09
N ALA A 142 7.56 -9.34 11.99
CA ALA A 142 6.76 -9.72 13.15
C ALA A 142 7.37 -10.80 14.06
N GLN A 143 8.11 -11.81 13.56
CA GLN A 143 8.42 -13.02 14.37
C GLN A 143 9.91 -13.45 14.39
N VAL A 144 10.46 -13.95 13.28
CA VAL A 144 11.85 -14.43 13.10
C VAL A 144 12.86 -13.30 13.23
N PHE A 145 12.59 -12.14 12.64
CA PHE A 145 13.54 -11.02 12.57
C PHE A 145 13.11 -9.84 13.46
N ARG A 146 12.79 -10.13 14.73
CA ARG A 146 12.30 -9.11 15.69
C ARG A 146 13.28 -7.95 15.79
N GLY A 147 12.79 -6.75 15.50
CA GLY A 147 13.57 -5.50 15.59
C GLY A 147 14.26 -5.08 14.30
N GLY A 148 14.19 -5.89 13.24
CA GLY A 148 14.60 -5.52 11.89
C GLY A 148 16.11 -5.38 11.65
N TYR A 149 16.45 -5.20 10.37
CA TYR A 149 17.82 -5.14 9.90
C TYR A 149 18.04 -3.97 8.95
N ASP A 150 19.21 -3.35 9.07
CA ASP A 150 19.67 -2.36 8.12
C ASP A 150 20.12 -3.04 6.82
N MET A 151 19.73 -2.43 5.72
CA MET A 151 19.94 -2.88 4.35
C MET A 151 20.60 -1.78 3.53
N THR A 152 21.35 -2.20 2.52
CA THR A 152 21.78 -1.31 1.46
C THR A 152 21.47 -1.96 0.12
N SER A 153 20.86 -1.21 -0.79
CA SER A 153 20.54 -1.69 -2.12
C SER A 153 21.09 -0.81 -3.23
N VAL A 154 21.31 -1.42 -4.39
CA VAL A 154 21.75 -0.77 -5.63
C VAL A 154 20.85 -1.20 -6.78
N PHE A 155 20.35 -0.23 -7.54
CA PHE A 155 19.50 -0.43 -8.71
C PHE A 155 20.34 -0.48 -9.99
N LEU A 156 20.05 -1.47 -10.83
CA LEU A 156 20.72 -1.72 -12.10
C LEU A 156 19.68 -1.79 -13.22
N ALA A 157 19.79 -0.89 -14.19
CA ALA A 157 18.95 -0.95 -15.38
C ALA A 157 19.31 -2.17 -16.22
N ARG A 158 18.32 -2.99 -16.57
CA ARG A 158 18.48 -4.19 -17.42
C ARG A 158 18.01 -4.01 -18.86
N GLY A 159 17.32 -2.92 -19.14
CA GLY A 159 16.79 -2.59 -20.47
C GLY A 159 15.32 -2.94 -20.62
N LYS A 160 14.86 -3.02 -21.87
CA LYS A 160 13.47 -3.29 -22.22
C LYS A 160 13.19 -4.79 -22.26
N GLU A 161 12.03 -5.18 -21.76
CA GLU A 161 11.55 -6.56 -21.76
C GLU A 161 10.06 -6.59 -22.09
N THR A 162 9.64 -7.51 -22.95
CA THR A 162 8.23 -7.70 -23.29
C THR A 162 7.59 -8.64 -22.28
N VAL A 163 6.67 -8.11 -21.48
CA VAL A 163 5.94 -8.87 -20.46
C VAL A 163 4.49 -9.01 -20.88
N LYS A 164 3.98 -10.25 -20.87
CA LYS A 164 2.56 -10.53 -21.11
C LYS A 164 1.79 -10.40 -19.81
N ILE A 165 0.85 -9.45 -19.77
CA ILE A 165 -0.06 -9.23 -18.65
C ILE A 165 -1.48 -9.42 -19.16
N LEU A 166 -2.17 -10.45 -18.63
CA LEU A 166 -3.45 -10.92 -19.17
C LEU A 166 -3.29 -11.28 -20.66
N ASP A 167 -4.09 -10.66 -21.53
CA ASP A 167 -4.10 -10.87 -22.98
C ASP A 167 -3.24 -9.85 -23.74
N THR A 168 -2.53 -8.96 -23.03
CA THR A 168 -1.77 -7.86 -23.63
C THR A 168 -0.27 -8.01 -23.37
N SER A 169 0.52 -7.95 -24.45
CA SER A 169 1.98 -7.81 -24.35
C SER A 169 2.35 -6.34 -24.18
N ARG A 170 3.16 -6.04 -23.16
CA ARG A 170 3.65 -4.68 -22.87
C ARG A 170 5.17 -4.67 -22.89
N GLU A 171 5.76 -3.69 -23.56
CA GLU A 171 7.20 -3.43 -23.47
C GLU A 171 7.46 -2.59 -22.20
N LEU A 172 8.21 -3.14 -21.25
CA LEU A 172 8.50 -2.53 -19.95
C LEU A 172 10.01 -2.37 -19.76
N LEU A 173 10.42 -1.40 -18.95
CA LEU A 173 11.82 -1.23 -18.55
C LEU A 173 12.09 -1.99 -17.25
N ARG A 174 13.01 -2.95 -17.28
CA ARG A 174 13.38 -3.72 -16.11
C ARG A 174 14.54 -3.07 -15.35
N PHE A 175 14.38 -3.00 -14.03
CA PHE A 175 15.43 -2.67 -13.08
C PHE A 175 15.57 -3.81 -12.07
N ASP A 176 16.81 -4.24 -11.83
CA ASP A 176 17.13 -5.16 -10.74
C ASP A 176 17.69 -4.36 -9.56
N GLU A 177 17.17 -4.61 -8.36
CA GLU A 177 17.67 -4.08 -7.11
C GLU A 177 18.43 -5.17 -6.37
N GLN A 178 19.74 -5.01 -6.25
CA GLN A 178 20.58 -5.89 -5.45
C GLN A 178 20.59 -5.40 -4.01
N VAL A 179 20.05 -6.19 -3.09
CA VAL A 179 19.94 -5.88 -1.66
C VAL A 179 20.99 -6.66 -0.90
N SER A 180 21.70 -5.98 0.01
CA SER A 180 22.61 -6.59 0.98
C SER A 180 22.14 -6.32 2.40
N VAL A 181 22.20 -7.36 3.23
CA VAL A 181 21.87 -7.34 4.66
C VAL A 181 23.13 -7.75 5.45
N PRO A 182 24.03 -6.81 5.77
CA PRO A 182 25.35 -7.13 6.31
C PRO A 182 25.31 -7.93 7.61
N ALA A 183 24.38 -7.61 8.50
CA ALA A 183 24.23 -8.27 9.80
C ALA A 183 23.91 -9.78 9.70
N LEU A 184 23.37 -10.21 8.55
CA LEU A 184 23.01 -11.60 8.28
C LEU A 184 23.94 -12.26 7.26
N ASN A 185 24.94 -11.52 6.74
CA ASN A 185 25.77 -11.95 5.62
C ASN A 185 24.93 -12.48 4.44
N ALA A 186 23.80 -11.83 4.18
CA ALA A 186 22.81 -12.26 3.19
C ALA A 186 22.67 -11.21 2.08
N SER A 187 22.29 -11.66 0.89
CA SER A 187 21.94 -10.81 -0.24
C SER A 187 20.86 -11.46 -1.10
N TYR A 188 20.07 -10.63 -1.76
CA TYR A 188 19.03 -11.06 -2.68
C TYR A 188 18.78 -9.98 -3.73
N THR A 189 18.10 -10.37 -4.80
CA THR A 189 17.77 -9.46 -5.91
C THR A 189 16.27 -9.36 -6.05
N ASN A 190 15.77 -8.13 -6.04
CA ASN A 190 14.41 -7.81 -6.45
C ASN A 190 14.41 -7.32 -7.89
N SER A 191 13.30 -7.44 -8.61
CA SER A 191 13.14 -6.96 -9.97
C SER A 191 11.85 -6.15 -10.11
N TYR A 192 11.93 -5.05 -10.83
CA TYR A 192 10.83 -4.12 -11.09
C TYR A 192 10.72 -3.85 -12.58
N TRP A 193 9.50 -3.93 -13.10
CA TRP A 193 9.19 -3.61 -14.49
C TRP A 193 8.34 -2.34 -14.53
N LEU A 194 8.92 -1.30 -15.11
CA LEU A 194 8.35 0.04 -15.18
C LEU A 194 7.74 0.31 -16.55
N ASP A 195 6.65 1.07 -16.57
CA ASP A 195 6.11 1.62 -17.80
C ASP A 195 7.07 2.71 -18.34
N PRO A 196 7.57 2.61 -19.59
CA PRO A 196 8.51 3.56 -20.14
C PRO A 196 7.96 4.99 -20.27
N ALA A 197 6.63 5.16 -20.33
CA ALA A 197 6.01 6.46 -20.56
C ALA A 197 5.88 7.30 -19.30
N ASN A 198 5.65 6.67 -18.13
CA ASN A 198 5.40 7.39 -16.87
C ASN A 198 6.30 6.96 -15.71
N GLY A 199 7.07 5.87 -15.87
CA GLY A 199 7.97 5.36 -14.83
C GLY A 199 7.28 4.61 -13.68
N ASN A 200 5.97 4.36 -13.76
CA ASN A 200 5.26 3.60 -12.75
C ASN A 200 5.63 2.13 -12.82
N VAL A 201 5.80 1.50 -11.66
CA VAL A 201 5.98 0.05 -11.56
C VAL A 201 4.69 -0.67 -11.94
N VAL A 202 4.74 -1.47 -13.00
CA VAL A 202 3.63 -2.29 -13.48
C VAL A 202 3.69 -3.69 -12.88
N GLN A 203 4.89 -4.22 -12.72
CA GLN A 203 5.13 -5.52 -12.11
C GLN A 203 6.36 -5.45 -11.19
N SER A 204 6.33 -6.20 -10.10
CA SER A 204 7.47 -6.38 -9.21
C SER A 204 7.60 -7.83 -8.77
N GLN A 205 8.84 -8.23 -8.51
CA GLN A 205 9.21 -9.47 -7.86
C GLN A 205 10.20 -9.10 -6.77
N GLN A 206 9.77 -9.16 -5.52
CA GLN A 206 10.59 -8.70 -4.40
C GLN A 206 10.46 -9.64 -3.20
N TYR A 207 11.56 -9.92 -2.54
CA TYR A 207 11.54 -10.75 -1.35
C TYR A 207 11.03 -9.94 -0.16
N MET A 208 10.26 -10.60 0.72
CA MET A 208 9.84 -9.98 1.97
C MET A 208 11.03 -9.65 2.90
N GLY A 209 12.13 -10.38 2.74
CA GLY A 209 13.37 -10.26 3.48
C GLY A 209 14.33 -11.41 3.12
N PRO A 210 15.50 -11.49 3.76
CA PRO A 210 16.49 -12.53 3.47
C PRO A 210 15.94 -13.92 3.83
N ASP A 211 16.04 -14.86 2.88
CA ASP A 211 15.49 -16.23 2.98
C ASP A 211 13.97 -16.30 3.25
N MET A 212 13.23 -15.25 2.88
CA MET A 212 11.78 -15.19 3.03
C MET A 212 11.04 -15.37 1.69
N ALA A 213 9.71 -15.35 1.73
CA ALA A 213 8.88 -15.52 0.55
C ALA A 213 9.11 -14.41 -0.50
N LEU A 214 9.15 -14.82 -1.77
CA LEU A 214 9.08 -13.91 -2.91
C LEU A 214 7.64 -13.40 -3.10
N VAL A 215 7.47 -12.09 -3.16
CA VAL A 215 6.22 -11.42 -3.52
C VAL A 215 6.28 -11.03 -4.99
N ALA A 216 5.50 -11.71 -5.81
CA ALA A 216 5.22 -11.27 -7.18
C ALA A 216 3.92 -10.48 -7.21
N PHE A 217 3.99 -9.25 -7.70
CA PHE A 217 2.86 -8.33 -7.74
C PHE A 217 2.75 -7.70 -9.12
N THR A 218 1.58 -7.84 -9.77
CA THR A 218 1.33 -7.32 -11.11
C THR A 218 0.07 -6.48 -11.11
N VAL A 219 0.20 -5.19 -11.42
CA VAL A 219 -0.93 -4.26 -11.52
C VAL A 219 -1.75 -4.60 -12.78
N LEU A 220 -3.03 -4.88 -12.60
CA LEU A 220 -3.95 -5.20 -13.70
C LEU A 220 -4.75 -3.98 -14.13
N LYS A 221 -5.30 -3.27 -13.15
CA LYS A 221 -5.97 -1.99 -13.33
C LYS A 221 -5.36 -0.99 -12.34
N PRO A 222 -4.64 0.03 -12.83
CA PRO A 222 -3.97 1.00 -11.95
C PRO A 222 -4.99 1.83 -11.18
N TYR A 223 -4.57 2.32 -10.02
CA TYR A 223 -5.31 3.34 -9.29
C TYR A 223 -5.17 4.68 -10.03
N ALA A 224 -6.31 5.26 -10.42
CA ALA A 224 -6.38 6.62 -10.91
C ALA A 224 -6.88 7.50 -9.75
N GLN A 225 -6.08 8.50 -9.39
CA GLN A 225 -6.47 9.55 -8.44
C GLN A 225 -7.47 10.52 -9.07
#